data_AF-A0AAJ5REB4-F1
#
_entry.id   AF-A0AAJ5REB4-F1
#
_cell.length_a   1.000
_cell.length_b   1.000
_cell.length_c   1.000
_cell.angle_alpha   90.00
_cell.angle_beta   90.00
_cell.angle_gamma   90.00
#
_symmetry.space_group_name_H-M   'P 1'
#
loop_
_entity.id
_entity.type
_entity.pdbx_description
1 polymer ?
#
loop_
_entity_poly.entity_id
_entity_poly.type
_entity_poly.pdbx_seq_one_letter_code
_entity_poly.pdbx_strand_id
1 'polypeptide(L)'
;MVAKLTKWVKGWLPGYLQIIFTPLIVIAVVSAITLYITGPAIIWLSNGLAFGIQFLLLKSGWLSGLLIGGFYQVLVIFGLHWGILPIIANDVAATGHSYFNVILSTTMIAQGAAVLAVAIKTRKTALKELSFAGAISAFCGVTEPAIYGVNLKFRRVFIAGLLGSAAGGFVSGLFHGNMFGFAGSWIGFASFLDPKHLADLSNLWIFIASSAVATIVPFIVTLVWGYNDQMTAGEAMAKPQKPGTAK
;
A
#
# COMPACT_ATOMS: atom_id res chain seq x y z
N MET A 1 -15.03 5.93 21.36
CA MET A 1 -16.43 6.00 20.92
C MET A 1 -17.14 4.65 21.05
N VAL A 2 -16.65 3.61 20.36
CA VAL A 2 -17.20 2.23 20.37
C VAL A 2 -17.51 1.73 21.78
N ALA A 3 -16.53 1.71 22.69
CA ALA A 3 -16.72 1.17 24.04
C ALA A 3 -17.84 1.86 24.87
N LYS A 4 -18.01 3.19 24.72
CA LYS A 4 -19.07 3.94 25.40
C LYS A 4 -20.44 3.61 24.81
N LEU A 5 -20.54 3.56 23.48
CA LEU A 5 -21.79 3.24 22.78
C LEU A 5 -22.23 1.79 23.04
N THR A 6 -21.29 0.83 23.03
CA THR A 6 -21.57 -0.57 23.36
C THR A 6 -22.15 -0.72 24.76
N LYS A 7 -21.58 -0.02 25.76
CA LYS A 7 -22.07 -0.07 27.14
C LYS A 7 -23.48 0.53 27.26
N TRP A 8 -23.75 1.60 26.53
CA TRP A 8 -25.08 2.21 26.47
C TRP A 8 -26.11 1.28 25.84
N VAL A 9 -25.84 0.72 24.65
CA VAL A 9 -26.77 -0.19 23.94
C VAL A 9 -27.07 -1.46 24.76
N LYS A 10 -26.08 -2.02 25.47
CA LYS A 10 -26.30 -3.16 26.38
C LYS A 10 -27.19 -2.83 27.58
N GLY A 11 -27.26 -1.57 28.00
CA GLY A 11 -28.15 -1.12 29.07
C GLY A 11 -29.64 -1.07 28.67
N TRP A 12 -29.93 -0.98 27.37
CA TRP A 12 -31.30 -0.90 26.84
C TRP A 12 -31.83 -2.23 26.29
N LEU A 13 -30.94 -3.18 25.95
CA LEU A 13 -31.32 -4.45 25.35
C LEU A 13 -31.37 -5.61 26.36
N PRO A 14 -32.40 -6.47 26.32
CA PRO A 14 -32.42 -7.75 27.01
C PRO A 14 -31.25 -8.66 26.57
N GLY A 15 -30.68 -9.42 27.52
CA GLY A 15 -29.43 -10.18 27.31
C GLY A 15 -29.40 -11.10 26.08
N TYR A 16 -30.54 -11.68 25.69
CA TYR A 16 -30.65 -12.56 24.51
C TYR A 16 -30.58 -11.81 23.17
N LEU A 17 -31.02 -10.54 23.12
CA LEU A 17 -30.89 -9.71 21.91
C LEU A 17 -29.50 -9.09 21.78
N GLN A 18 -28.75 -9.00 22.88
CA GLN A 18 -27.45 -8.33 22.88
C GLN A 18 -26.43 -8.99 21.95
N ILE A 19 -26.49 -10.30 21.74
CA ILE A 19 -25.55 -11.05 20.88
C ILE A 19 -25.64 -10.60 19.42
N ILE A 20 -26.84 -10.27 18.94
CA ILE A 20 -27.07 -9.91 17.53
C ILE A 20 -27.17 -8.39 17.37
N PHE A 21 -27.98 -7.73 18.19
CA PHE A 21 -28.33 -6.33 17.98
C PHE A 21 -27.29 -5.36 18.53
N THR A 22 -26.55 -5.71 19.58
CA THR A 22 -25.50 -4.82 20.09
C THR A 22 -24.41 -4.54 19.06
N PRO A 23 -23.75 -5.55 18.44
CA PRO A 23 -22.73 -5.28 17.44
C PRO A 23 -23.32 -4.57 16.22
N LEU A 24 -24.53 -4.92 15.78
CA LEU A 24 -25.18 -4.31 14.62
C LEU A 24 -25.48 -2.81 14.83
N ILE A 25 -26.09 -2.44 15.95
CA ILE A 25 -26.39 -1.04 16.30
C ILE A 25 -25.09 -0.24 16.48
N VAL A 26 -24.11 -0.82 17.19
CA VAL A 26 -22.83 -0.15 17.42
C VAL A 26 -22.11 0.11 16.10
N ILE A 27 -22.05 -0.87 15.20
CA ILE A 27 -21.44 -0.69 13.87
C ILE A 27 -22.21 0.34 13.05
N ALA A 28 -23.55 0.27 13.00
CA ALA A 28 -24.36 1.19 12.21
C ALA A 28 -24.16 2.65 12.66
N VAL A 29 -24.28 2.92 13.96
CA VAL A 29 -24.16 4.28 14.51
C VAL A 29 -22.72 4.79 14.42
N VAL A 30 -21.72 3.97 14.77
CA VAL A 30 -20.31 4.38 14.68
C VAL A 30 -19.93 4.66 13.23
N SER A 31 -20.34 3.81 12.28
CA SER A 31 -20.08 4.01 10.86
C SER A 31 -20.78 5.27 10.35
N ALA A 32 -22.04 5.50 10.70
CA ALA A 32 -22.78 6.70 10.30
C ALA A 32 -22.13 7.99 10.82
N ILE A 33 -21.76 8.03 12.11
CA ILE A 33 -21.08 9.19 12.70
C ILE A 33 -19.70 9.38 12.07
N THR A 34 -18.95 8.30 11.86
CA THR A 34 -17.62 8.36 11.23
C THR A 34 -17.72 8.84 9.79
N LEU A 35 -18.70 8.39 9.01
CA LEU A 35 -18.93 8.87 7.66
C LEU A 35 -19.41 10.33 7.64
N TYR A 36 -20.26 10.73 8.59
CA TYR A 36 -20.77 12.10 8.66
C TYR A 36 -19.70 13.13 9.08
N ILE A 37 -18.84 12.78 10.03
CA ILE A 37 -17.78 13.67 10.53
C ILE A 37 -16.52 13.56 9.66
N THR A 38 -16.05 12.34 9.45
CA THR A 38 -14.80 12.09 8.73
C THR A 38 -15.01 12.16 7.22
N GLY A 39 -16.20 11.89 6.70
CA GLY A 39 -16.48 11.93 5.25
C GLY A 39 -16.23 13.31 4.63
N PRO A 40 -16.80 14.42 5.14
CA PRO A 40 -16.52 15.76 4.62
C PRO A 40 -15.04 16.14 4.76
N ALA A 41 -14.39 15.77 5.87
CA ALA A 41 -12.96 16.02 6.06
C ALA A 41 -12.11 15.22 5.05
N ILE A 42 -12.47 13.96 4.79
CA ILE A 42 -11.85 13.13 3.76
C ILE A 42 -12.09 13.77 2.39
N ILE A 43 -13.30 14.18 2.03
CA ILE A 43 -13.59 14.81 0.74
C ILE A 43 -12.77 16.08 0.57
N TRP A 44 -12.65 16.92 1.60
CA TRP A 44 -11.86 18.15 1.54
C TRP A 44 -10.35 17.85 1.40
N LEU A 45 -9.84 16.88 2.17
CA LEU A 45 -8.46 16.42 2.08
C LEU A 45 -8.17 15.75 0.73
N SER A 46 -9.11 14.97 0.21
CA SER A 46 -9.06 14.29 -1.09
C SER A 46 -9.03 15.30 -2.21
N ASN A 47 -9.92 16.29 -2.20
CA ASN A 47 -9.93 17.35 -3.20
C ASN A 47 -8.65 18.20 -3.13
N GLY A 48 -8.12 18.48 -1.93
CA GLY A 48 -6.84 19.16 -1.75
C GLY A 48 -5.64 18.35 -2.24
N LEU A 49 -5.60 17.06 -1.94
CA LEU A 49 -4.56 16.15 -2.41
C LEU A 49 -4.67 15.94 -3.93
N ALA A 50 -5.88 15.73 -4.45
CA ALA A 50 -6.16 15.62 -5.87
C ALA A 50 -5.73 16.89 -6.59
N PHE A 51 -6.04 18.09 -6.06
CA PHE A 51 -5.57 19.35 -6.62
C PHE A 51 -4.03 19.47 -6.56
N GLY A 52 -3.40 19.09 -5.45
CA GLY A 52 -1.94 19.10 -5.31
C GLY A 52 -1.24 18.12 -6.26
N ILE A 53 -1.79 16.92 -6.41
CA ILE A 53 -1.34 15.89 -7.35
C ILE A 53 -1.58 16.35 -8.78
N GLN A 54 -2.76 16.90 -9.10
CA GLN A 54 -3.09 17.40 -10.44
C GLN A 54 -2.20 18.60 -10.81
N PHE A 55 -1.89 19.48 -9.85
CA PHE A 55 -0.93 20.57 -10.03
C PHE A 55 0.49 20.05 -10.28
N LEU A 56 0.94 19.05 -9.50
CA LEU A 56 2.23 18.41 -9.69
C LEU A 56 2.29 17.59 -10.98
N LEU A 57 1.17 16.97 -11.40
CA LEU A 57 1.02 16.22 -12.64
C LEU A 57 1.09 17.12 -13.87
N LEU A 58 0.38 18.25 -13.84
CA LEU A 58 0.35 19.24 -14.92
C LEU A 58 1.69 19.96 -15.08
N LYS A 59 2.50 20.06 -14.00
CA LYS A 59 3.87 20.61 -14.08
C LYS A 59 4.94 19.54 -14.36
N SER A 60 4.83 18.33 -13.81
CA SER A 60 5.79 17.24 -13.93
C SER A 60 5.26 15.91 -13.35
N GLY A 61 4.53 15.13 -14.17
CA GLY A 61 4.06 13.78 -13.80
C GLY A 61 5.19 12.84 -13.37
N TRP A 62 6.37 12.96 -14.00
CA TRP A 62 7.54 12.14 -13.66
C TRP A 62 8.12 12.42 -12.27
N LEU A 63 8.14 13.69 -11.82
CA LEU A 63 8.64 14.06 -10.49
C LEU A 63 7.68 13.61 -9.40
N SER A 64 6.38 13.76 -9.66
CA SER A 64 5.30 13.30 -8.79
C SER A 64 5.42 11.79 -8.53
N GLY A 65 5.56 11.02 -9.60
CA GLY A 65 5.75 9.57 -9.54
C GLY A 65 6.99 9.16 -8.75
N LEU A 66 8.11 9.86 -8.95
CA LEU A 66 9.37 9.60 -8.24
C LEU A 66 9.22 9.84 -6.73
N LEU A 67 8.66 10.98 -6.33
CA LEU A 67 8.51 11.33 -4.92
C LEU A 67 7.49 10.44 -4.22
N ILE A 68 6.29 10.27 -4.80
CA ILE A 68 5.25 9.43 -4.21
C ILE A 68 5.72 7.99 -4.11
N GLY A 69 6.30 7.45 -5.19
CA GLY A 69 6.85 6.09 -5.22
C GLY A 69 7.96 5.89 -4.19
N GLY A 70 8.86 6.87 -4.02
CA GLY A 70 9.98 6.80 -3.09
C GLY A 70 9.61 6.96 -1.61
N PHE A 71 8.54 7.69 -1.28
CA PHE A 71 8.17 7.96 0.12
C PHE A 71 6.97 7.16 0.64
N TYR A 72 6.10 6.65 -0.23
CA TYR A 72 4.87 5.99 0.21
C TYR A 72 5.14 4.81 1.16
N GLN A 73 6.17 4.01 0.90
CA GLN A 73 6.47 2.87 1.77
C GLN A 73 6.90 3.27 3.18
N VAL A 74 7.40 4.49 3.37
CA VAL A 74 7.67 5.03 4.71
C VAL A 74 6.35 5.22 5.48
N LEU A 75 5.30 5.71 4.82
CA LEU A 75 3.96 5.83 5.41
C LEU A 75 3.35 4.48 5.77
N VAL A 76 3.67 3.43 4.99
CA VAL A 76 3.21 2.06 5.27
C VAL A 76 3.76 1.56 6.61
N ILE A 77 5.00 1.88 6.95
CA ILE A 77 5.62 1.50 8.23
C ILE A 77 4.86 2.11 9.42
N PHE A 78 4.39 3.35 9.28
CA PHE A 78 3.64 4.05 10.32
C PHE A 78 2.13 3.76 10.28
N GLY A 79 1.66 2.93 9.35
CA GLY A 79 0.23 2.66 9.16
C GLY A 79 -0.58 3.85 8.62
N LEU A 80 0.07 4.96 8.28
CA LEU A 80 -0.59 6.18 7.79
C LEU A 80 -1.22 6.00 6.40
N HIS A 81 -0.80 4.98 5.67
CA HIS A 81 -1.32 4.64 4.35
C HIS A 81 -2.83 4.31 4.34
N TRP A 82 -3.41 3.86 5.46
CA TRP A 82 -4.86 3.64 5.55
C TRP A 82 -5.68 4.93 5.42
N GLY A 83 -5.10 6.09 5.73
CA GLY A 83 -5.73 7.39 5.49
C GLY A 83 -5.75 7.80 4.01
N ILE A 84 -4.95 7.16 3.18
CA ILE A 84 -4.81 7.46 1.74
C ILE A 84 -5.84 6.69 0.91
N LEU A 85 -6.25 5.49 1.34
CA LEU A 85 -7.23 4.66 0.63
C LEU A 85 -8.56 5.38 0.35
N PRO A 86 -9.18 6.09 1.32
CA PRO A 86 -10.39 6.87 1.05
C PRO A 86 -10.20 7.96 -0.01
N ILE A 87 -8.99 8.51 -0.13
CA ILE A 87 -8.66 9.52 -1.13
C ILE A 87 -8.66 8.92 -2.53
N ILE A 88 -8.03 7.76 -2.68
CA ILE A 88 -8.05 7.00 -3.94
C ILE A 88 -9.48 6.58 -4.29
N ALA A 89 -10.28 6.19 -3.29
CA ALA A 89 -11.68 5.79 -3.52
C ALA A 89 -12.51 6.95 -4.02
N ASN A 90 -12.27 8.14 -3.49
CA ASN A 90 -12.92 9.35 -3.96
C ASN A 90 -12.44 9.73 -5.38
N ASP A 91 -11.15 9.61 -5.68
CA ASP A 91 -10.59 9.88 -7.01
C ASP A 91 -11.21 8.99 -8.08
N VAL A 92 -11.23 7.66 -7.84
CA VAL A 92 -11.88 6.70 -8.74
C VAL A 92 -13.39 6.97 -8.86
N ALA A 93 -14.07 7.35 -7.78
CA ALA A 93 -15.48 7.68 -7.83
C ALA A 93 -15.79 8.98 -8.61
N ALA A 94 -14.88 9.97 -8.54
CA ALA A 94 -15.06 11.27 -9.18
C ALA A 94 -14.64 11.27 -10.66
N THR A 95 -13.55 10.59 -11.01
CA THR A 95 -12.92 10.64 -12.34
C THR A 95 -13.01 9.32 -13.10
N GLY A 96 -13.44 8.24 -12.44
CA GLY A 96 -13.49 6.88 -12.98
C GLY A 96 -12.15 6.14 -12.93
N HIS A 97 -11.06 6.79 -12.50
CA HIS A 97 -9.73 6.20 -12.43
C HIS A 97 -8.89 6.88 -11.33
N SER A 98 -7.71 6.36 -11.07
CA SER A 98 -6.74 7.02 -10.21
C SER A 98 -5.32 6.83 -10.70
N TYR A 99 -4.66 7.96 -10.97
CA TYR A 99 -3.24 8.01 -11.29
C TYR A 99 -2.38 7.67 -10.07
N PHE A 100 -2.80 8.13 -8.89
CA PHE A 100 -2.09 7.90 -7.64
C PHE A 100 -1.99 6.40 -7.32
N ASN A 101 -3.06 5.65 -7.58
CA ASN A 101 -3.15 4.23 -7.32
C ASN A 101 -2.16 3.39 -8.16
N VAL A 102 -1.85 3.83 -9.39
CA VAL A 102 -0.83 3.20 -10.24
C VAL A 102 0.54 3.27 -9.57
N ILE A 103 0.93 4.45 -9.07
CA ILE A 103 2.22 4.64 -8.40
C ILE A 103 2.29 3.73 -7.16
N LEU A 104 1.22 3.67 -6.36
CA LEU A 104 1.16 2.80 -5.18
C LEU A 104 1.35 1.33 -5.53
N SER A 105 0.73 0.87 -6.62
CA SER A 105 0.87 -0.51 -7.09
C SER A 105 2.34 -0.88 -7.31
N THR A 106 3.13 0.02 -7.91
CA THR A 106 4.56 -0.20 -8.15
C THR A 106 5.39 -0.28 -6.86
N THR A 107 4.96 0.37 -5.77
CA THR A 107 5.71 0.32 -4.50
C THR A 107 5.65 -1.07 -3.87
N MET A 108 4.50 -1.74 -3.98
CA MET A 108 4.30 -3.10 -3.48
C MET A 108 5.19 -4.09 -4.22
N ILE A 109 5.24 -3.95 -5.55
CA ILE A 109 6.09 -4.77 -6.42
C ILE A 109 7.56 -4.56 -6.09
N ALA A 110 8.00 -3.32 -5.89
CA ALA A 110 9.39 -3.02 -5.57
C ALA A 110 9.86 -3.60 -4.24
N GLN A 111 9.01 -3.55 -3.21
CA GLN A 111 9.32 -4.15 -1.92
C GLN A 111 9.37 -5.68 -2.01
N GLY A 112 8.46 -6.29 -2.78
CA GLY A 112 8.47 -7.73 -3.05
C GLY A 112 9.73 -8.16 -3.80
N ALA A 113 10.15 -7.40 -4.81
CA ALA A 113 11.34 -7.69 -5.61
C ALA A 113 12.64 -7.53 -4.80
N ALA A 114 12.72 -6.53 -3.91
CA ALA A 114 13.84 -6.39 -2.98
C ALA A 114 13.96 -7.62 -2.06
N VAL A 115 12.85 -8.10 -1.49
CA VAL A 115 12.85 -9.31 -0.66
C VAL A 115 13.17 -10.56 -1.50
N LEU A 116 12.67 -10.65 -2.73
CA LEU A 116 12.96 -11.77 -3.62
C LEU A 116 14.46 -11.87 -3.92
N ALA A 117 15.14 -10.75 -4.09
CA ALA A 117 16.60 -10.72 -4.24
C ALA A 117 17.32 -11.27 -3.00
N VAL A 118 16.83 -10.97 -1.79
CA VAL A 118 17.34 -11.60 -0.56
C VAL A 118 17.10 -13.10 -0.57
N ALA A 119 15.91 -13.55 -0.97
CA ALA A 119 15.55 -14.97 -1.04
C ALA A 119 16.51 -15.75 -1.96
N ILE A 120 16.88 -15.16 -3.10
CA ILE A 120 17.79 -15.78 -4.07
C ILE A 120 19.24 -15.72 -3.57
N LYS A 121 19.66 -14.61 -2.96
CA LYS A 121 21.06 -14.40 -2.55
C LYS A 121 21.45 -15.15 -1.27
N THR A 122 20.53 -15.30 -0.32
CA THR A 122 20.85 -15.88 0.98
C THR A 122 21.11 -17.39 0.94
N ARG A 123 22.10 -17.84 1.70
CA ARG A 123 22.37 -19.28 1.96
C ARG A 123 21.64 -19.80 3.21
N LYS A 124 21.03 -18.93 4.02
CA LYS A 124 20.34 -19.31 5.27
C LYS A 124 18.92 -19.77 4.97
N THR A 125 18.60 -21.04 5.20
CA THR A 125 17.31 -21.66 4.86
C THR A 125 16.12 -20.90 5.45
N ALA A 126 16.16 -20.56 6.73
CA ALA A 126 15.07 -19.85 7.40
C ALA A 126 14.82 -18.44 6.80
N LEU A 127 15.89 -17.71 6.44
CA LEU A 127 15.73 -16.39 5.81
C LEU A 127 15.24 -16.52 4.37
N LYS A 128 15.68 -17.56 3.65
CA LYS A 128 15.23 -17.86 2.28
C LYS A 128 13.72 -18.10 2.24
N GLU A 129 13.21 -18.99 3.09
CA GLU A 129 11.78 -19.31 3.17
C GLU A 129 10.94 -18.10 3.54
N LEU A 130 11.35 -17.36 4.59
CA LEU A 130 10.69 -16.13 5.00
C LEU A 130 10.65 -15.09 3.87
N SER A 131 11.75 -14.96 3.13
CA SER A 131 11.86 -14.00 2.04
C SER A 131 10.98 -14.40 0.85
N PHE A 132 10.94 -15.68 0.47
CA PHE A 132 10.02 -16.14 -0.59
C PHE A 132 8.55 -15.88 -0.22
N ALA A 133 8.14 -16.24 0.99
CA ALA A 133 6.78 -15.99 1.46
C ALA A 133 6.46 -14.48 1.49
N GLY A 134 7.39 -13.66 1.97
CA GLY A 134 7.27 -12.21 1.98
C GLY A 134 7.13 -11.61 0.58
N ALA A 135 7.95 -12.06 -0.37
CA ALA A 135 7.92 -11.60 -1.75
C ALA A 135 6.58 -11.93 -2.44
N ILE A 136 6.08 -13.17 -2.29
CA ILE A 136 4.78 -13.58 -2.83
C ILE A 136 3.67 -12.73 -2.24
N SER A 137 3.66 -12.53 -0.92
CA SER A 137 2.69 -11.66 -0.25
C SER A 137 2.68 -10.25 -0.85
N ALA A 138 3.86 -9.65 -1.06
CA ALA A 138 3.97 -8.31 -1.63
C ALA A 138 3.48 -8.26 -3.08
N PHE A 139 3.74 -9.30 -3.88
CA PHE A 139 3.21 -9.43 -5.24
C PHE A 139 1.69 -9.65 -5.31
N CYS A 140 1.09 -10.16 -4.23
CA CYS A 140 -0.36 -10.21 -4.04
C CYS A 140 -0.94 -8.90 -3.45
N GLY A 141 -0.12 -7.88 -3.20
CA GLY A 141 -0.57 -6.60 -2.66
C GLY A 141 -0.63 -6.53 -1.13
N VAL A 142 0.09 -7.41 -0.42
CA VAL A 142 0.23 -7.34 1.04
C VAL A 142 1.71 -7.24 1.39
N THR A 143 2.16 -6.05 1.79
CA THR A 143 3.60 -5.75 1.91
C THR A 143 4.16 -5.98 3.31
N GLU A 144 3.30 -6.18 4.32
CA GLU A 144 3.68 -6.29 5.72
C GLU A 144 4.62 -7.48 6.00
N PRO A 145 4.38 -8.69 5.45
CA PRO A 145 5.32 -9.80 5.62
C PRO A 145 6.70 -9.53 5.02
N ALA A 146 6.76 -8.82 3.89
CA ALA A 146 8.02 -8.41 3.25
C ALA A 146 8.75 -7.34 4.06
N ILE A 147 8.06 -6.26 4.43
CA ILE A 147 8.65 -5.11 5.12
C ILE A 147 9.17 -5.51 6.50
N TYR A 148 8.30 -6.06 7.35
CA TYR A 148 8.63 -6.35 8.74
C TYR A 148 9.39 -7.67 8.88
N GLY A 149 9.17 -8.61 7.95
CA GLY A 149 9.88 -9.88 7.94
C GLY A 149 11.35 -9.74 7.53
N VAL A 150 11.64 -8.90 6.53
CA VAL A 150 12.95 -8.83 5.88
C VAL A 150 13.46 -7.40 5.68
N ASN A 151 12.73 -6.53 4.97
CA ASN A 151 13.29 -5.24 4.51
C ASN A 151 13.76 -4.33 5.66
N LEU A 152 13.00 -4.23 6.75
CA LEU A 152 13.40 -3.40 7.89
C LEU A 152 14.51 -4.03 8.74
N LYS A 153 14.61 -5.37 8.76
CA LYS A 153 15.73 -6.06 9.42
C LYS A 153 17.05 -5.75 8.73
N PHE A 154 17.00 -5.58 7.42
CA PHE A 154 18.14 -5.19 6.60
C PHE A 154 17.85 -3.85 5.92
N ARG A 155 18.03 -2.73 6.65
CA ARG A 155 17.65 -1.37 6.18
C ARG A 155 18.06 -1.04 4.74
N ARG A 156 19.20 -1.56 4.26
CA ARG A 156 19.64 -1.38 2.86
C ARG A 156 18.71 -2.04 1.83
N VAL A 157 18.10 -3.18 2.17
CA VAL A 157 17.05 -3.84 1.36
C VAL A 157 15.79 -2.98 1.31
N PHE A 158 15.37 -2.38 2.43
CA PHE A 158 14.27 -1.41 2.41
C PHE A 158 14.56 -0.22 1.49
N ILE A 159 15.76 0.37 1.59
CA ILE A 159 16.20 1.47 0.73
C ILE A 159 16.24 1.04 -0.74
N ALA A 160 16.73 -0.17 -1.05
CA ALA A 160 16.70 -0.72 -2.40
C ALA A 160 15.26 -0.76 -2.94
N GLY A 161 14.32 -1.24 -2.13
CA GLY A 161 12.88 -1.20 -2.43
C GLY A 161 12.34 0.20 -2.68
N LEU A 162 12.76 1.22 -1.89
CA LEU A 162 12.36 2.62 -2.09
C LEU A 162 12.89 3.20 -3.41
N LEU A 163 14.13 2.87 -3.78
CA LEU A 163 14.71 3.30 -5.05
C LEU A 163 13.99 2.64 -6.23
N GLY A 164 13.64 1.37 -6.08
CA GLY A 164 12.83 0.64 -7.05
C GLY A 164 11.44 1.22 -7.23
N SER A 165 10.77 1.56 -6.13
CA SER A 165 9.44 2.16 -6.17
C SER A 165 9.47 3.59 -6.72
N ALA A 166 10.50 4.38 -6.43
CA ALA A 166 10.71 5.68 -7.05
C ALA A 166 10.93 5.57 -8.57
N ALA A 167 11.71 4.58 -9.03
CA ALA A 167 11.94 4.35 -10.45
C ALA A 167 10.68 3.85 -11.18
N GLY A 168 9.93 2.90 -10.58
CA GLY A 168 8.64 2.45 -11.10
C GLY A 168 7.60 3.57 -11.15
N GLY A 169 7.50 4.34 -10.07
CA GLY A 169 6.66 5.52 -9.98
C GLY A 169 7.02 6.60 -11.00
N PHE A 170 8.31 6.84 -11.25
CA PHE A 170 8.77 7.74 -12.30
C PHE A 170 8.25 7.32 -13.67
N VAL A 171 8.33 6.02 -14.01
CA VAL A 171 7.86 5.50 -15.30
C VAL A 171 6.35 5.62 -15.43
N SER A 172 5.59 5.15 -14.43
CA SER A 172 4.13 5.30 -14.48
C SER A 172 3.71 6.76 -14.53
N GLY A 173 4.50 7.63 -13.89
CA GLY A 173 4.24 9.04 -13.87
C GLY A 173 4.60 9.81 -15.13
N LEU A 174 5.64 9.37 -15.85
CA LEU A 174 6.03 9.92 -17.15
C LEU A 174 4.99 9.61 -18.23
N PHE A 175 4.39 8.42 -18.19
CA PHE A 175 3.40 7.98 -19.18
C PHE A 175 1.95 8.23 -18.77
N HIS A 176 1.71 8.89 -17.63
CA HIS A 176 0.37 9.20 -17.14
C HIS A 176 -0.55 7.97 -17.04
N GLY A 177 -0.02 6.85 -16.51
CA GLY A 177 -0.80 5.64 -16.35
C GLY A 177 -1.97 5.83 -15.40
N ASN A 178 -3.09 5.16 -15.68
CA ASN A 178 -4.30 5.18 -14.86
C ASN A 178 -4.68 3.77 -14.38
N MET A 179 -5.29 3.72 -13.20
CA MET A 179 -5.84 2.49 -12.62
C MET A 179 -7.33 2.68 -12.32
N PHE A 180 -8.16 1.75 -12.76
CA PHE A 180 -9.62 1.80 -12.67
C PHE A 180 -10.18 0.96 -11.52
N GLY A 181 -9.35 0.10 -10.91
CA GLY A 181 -9.71 -0.76 -9.79
C GLY A 181 -8.89 -0.51 -8.53
N PHE A 182 -9.13 -1.33 -7.51
CA PHE A 182 -8.47 -1.27 -6.20
C PHE A 182 -7.45 -2.40 -5.96
N ALA A 183 -7.48 -3.46 -6.76
CA ALA A 183 -6.52 -4.54 -6.64
C ALA A 183 -5.22 -4.11 -7.33
N GLY A 184 -4.18 -3.79 -6.54
CA GLY A 184 -2.85 -3.42 -7.02
C GLY A 184 -1.87 -4.60 -7.04
N SER A 185 -0.58 -4.28 -7.21
CA SER A 185 0.50 -5.25 -7.39
C SER A 185 0.30 -6.15 -8.63
N TRP A 186 1.09 -7.22 -8.77
CA TRP A 186 1.03 -8.11 -9.93
C TRP A 186 -0.33 -8.81 -10.10
N ILE A 187 -0.94 -9.25 -8.99
CA ILE A 187 -2.27 -9.90 -9.03
C ILE A 187 -3.37 -8.95 -9.51
N GLY A 188 -3.15 -7.64 -9.36
CA GLY A 188 -4.07 -6.57 -9.67
C GLY A 188 -4.09 -6.12 -11.13
N PHE A 189 -3.41 -6.81 -12.05
CA PHE A 189 -3.24 -6.35 -13.44
C PHE A 189 -4.56 -6.01 -14.15
N ALA A 190 -5.66 -6.69 -13.81
CA ALA A 190 -6.98 -6.42 -14.39
C ALA A 190 -7.50 -5.01 -14.05
N SER A 191 -7.06 -4.42 -12.93
CA SER A 191 -7.42 -3.05 -12.53
C SER A 191 -6.86 -1.97 -13.45
N PHE A 192 -6.00 -2.31 -14.41
CA PHE A 192 -5.43 -1.38 -15.40
C PHE A 192 -6.14 -1.44 -16.76
N LEU A 193 -7.14 -2.31 -16.90
CA LEU A 193 -8.00 -2.34 -18.07
C LEU A 193 -9.11 -1.29 -17.91
N ASP A 194 -9.28 -0.41 -18.90
CA ASP A 194 -10.37 0.57 -18.89
C ASP A 194 -11.72 -0.16 -19.11
N PRO A 195 -12.65 -0.14 -18.13
CA PRO A 195 -13.95 -0.79 -18.28
C PRO A 195 -14.78 -0.25 -19.45
N LYS A 196 -14.54 1.00 -19.88
CA LYS A 196 -15.24 1.64 -20.99
C LYS A 196 -14.60 1.36 -22.34
N HIS A 197 -13.30 1.06 -22.36
CA HIS A 197 -12.51 0.83 -23.58
C HIS A 197 -11.58 -0.37 -23.43
N LEU A 198 -12.15 -1.58 -23.32
CA LEU A 198 -11.39 -2.82 -23.07
C LEU A 198 -10.33 -3.15 -24.15
N ALA A 199 -10.44 -2.57 -25.35
CA ALA A 199 -9.46 -2.72 -26.42
C ALA A 199 -8.23 -1.81 -26.24
N ASP A 200 -8.34 -0.75 -25.43
CA ASP A 200 -7.22 0.13 -25.11
C ASP A 200 -6.38 -0.46 -23.97
N LEU A 201 -5.22 -1.02 -24.35
CA LEU A 201 -4.27 -1.64 -23.45
C LEU A 201 -3.14 -0.69 -23.01
N SER A 202 -3.22 0.60 -23.34
CA SER A 202 -2.17 1.58 -23.01
C SER A 202 -1.81 1.57 -21.52
N ASN A 203 -2.81 1.65 -20.64
CA ASN A 203 -2.63 1.63 -19.19
C ASN A 203 -2.02 0.31 -18.69
N LEU A 204 -2.40 -0.81 -19.29
CA LEU A 204 -1.81 -2.12 -18.97
C LEU A 204 -0.32 -2.16 -19.35
N TRP A 205 0.05 -1.62 -20.51
CA TRP A 205 1.45 -1.55 -20.93
C TRP A 205 2.28 -0.63 -20.05
N ILE A 206 1.72 0.52 -19.63
CA ILE A 206 2.36 1.42 -18.67
C ILE A 206 2.57 0.71 -17.32
N PHE A 207 1.57 -0.04 -16.86
CA PHE A 207 1.70 -0.87 -15.65
C PHE A 207 2.79 -1.92 -15.79
N ILE A 208 2.85 -2.65 -16.90
CA ILE A 208 3.87 -3.67 -17.13
C ILE A 208 5.27 -3.03 -17.17
N ALA A 209 5.44 -1.93 -17.88
CA ALA A 209 6.72 -1.22 -17.99
C ALA A 209 7.19 -0.68 -16.63
N SER A 210 6.30 0.01 -15.91
CA SER A 210 6.60 0.54 -14.57
C SER A 210 6.87 -0.57 -13.54
N SER A 211 6.13 -1.68 -13.61
CA SER A 211 6.32 -2.85 -12.74
C SER A 211 7.60 -3.61 -13.06
N ALA A 212 8.00 -3.67 -14.33
CA ALA A 212 9.29 -4.24 -14.72
C ALA A 212 10.45 -3.44 -14.13
N VAL A 213 10.41 -2.10 -14.24
CA VAL A 213 11.41 -1.23 -13.62
C VAL A 213 11.38 -1.35 -12.09
N ALA A 214 10.18 -1.35 -11.49
CA ALA A 214 9.98 -1.56 -10.07
C ALA A 214 10.44 -2.94 -9.61
N THR A 215 10.59 -3.92 -10.50
CA THR A 215 11.14 -5.24 -10.15
C THR A 215 12.66 -5.27 -10.32
N ILE A 216 13.16 -4.81 -11.47
CA ILE A 216 14.57 -4.92 -11.86
C ILE A 216 15.46 -4.05 -10.96
N VAL A 217 15.09 -2.78 -10.76
CA VAL A 217 15.91 -1.82 -9.99
C VAL A 217 16.15 -2.30 -8.55
N PRO A 218 15.12 -2.56 -7.72
CA PRO A 218 15.36 -2.96 -6.34
C PRO A 218 15.98 -4.35 -6.25
N PHE A 219 15.71 -5.24 -7.20
CA PHE A 219 16.31 -6.56 -7.26
C PHE A 219 17.83 -6.46 -7.46
N ILE A 220 18.28 -5.72 -8.48
CA ILE A 220 19.70 -5.50 -8.76
C ILE A 220 20.38 -4.75 -7.61
N VAL A 221 19.78 -3.65 -7.13
CA VAL A 221 20.35 -2.88 -6.01
C VAL A 221 20.47 -3.75 -4.76
N THR A 222 19.51 -4.63 -4.49
CA THR A 222 19.59 -5.57 -3.37
C THR A 222 20.68 -6.62 -3.56
N LEU A 223 20.82 -7.17 -4.77
CA LEU A 223 21.85 -8.15 -5.08
C LEU A 223 23.26 -7.56 -5.02
N VAL A 224 23.47 -6.32 -5.45
CA VAL A 224 24.80 -5.71 -5.48
C VAL A 224 25.17 -5.12 -4.11
N TRP A 225 24.23 -4.40 -3.47
CA TRP A 225 24.52 -3.59 -2.28
C TRP A 225 23.61 -3.87 -1.08
N GLY A 226 22.33 -4.17 -1.34
CA GLY A 226 21.30 -4.20 -0.29
C GLY A 226 21.41 -5.35 0.71
N TYR A 227 21.96 -6.51 0.33
CA TYR A 227 22.06 -7.66 1.22
C TYR A 227 23.35 -8.47 1.04
N ASN A 228 23.92 -8.98 2.14
CA ASN A 228 24.98 -10.00 2.17
C ASN A 228 24.78 -10.90 3.40
N ASP A 229 25.14 -12.18 3.33
CA ASP A 229 24.97 -13.13 4.43
C ASP A 229 25.81 -12.82 5.69
N GLN A 230 26.85 -12.00 5.52
CA GLN A 230 27.66 -11.45 6.62
C GLN A 230 26.94 -10.34 7.39
N MET A 231 25.85 -9.77 6.87
CA MET A 231 25.08 -8.76 7.59
C MET A 231 24.35 -9.41 8.75
N THR A 232 24.52 -8.86 9.95
CA THR A 232 23.65 -9.11 11.09
C THR A 232 22.32 -8.41 10.83
N ALA A 233 21.22 -9.14 11.00
CA ALA A 233 19.91 -8.51 11.03
C ALA A 233 19.92 -7.47 12.16
N GLY A 234 19.48 -6.25 11.88
CA GLY A 234 19.19 -5.30 12.95
C GLY A 234 18.16 -5.91 13.90
N GLU A 235 18.21 -5.56 15.18
CA GLU A 235 17.17 -5.95 16.14
C GLU A 235 15.81 -5.70 15.50
N ALA A 236 15.03 -6.76 15.33
CA ALA A 236 13.72 -6.66 14.71
C ALA A 236 12.93 -5.64 15.53
N MET A 237 12.50 -4.53 14.91
CA MET A 237 11.56 -3.65 15.59
C MET A 237 10.36 -4.51 15.98
N ALA A 238 10.15 -4.64 17.29
CA ALA A 238 9.06 -5.44 17.82
C ALA A 238 7.79 -5.04 17.07
N LYS A 239 7.00 -6.02 16.63
CA LYS A 239 5.70 -5.74 16.01
C LYS A 239 4.99 -4.72 16.90
N PRO A 240 4.48 -3.60 16.36
CA PRO A 240 3.78 -2.63 17.18
C PRO A 240 2.68 -3.39 17.93
N GLN A 241 2.76 -3.38 19.27
CA GLN A 241 1.74 -4.01 20.09
C GLN A 241 0.41 -3.39 19.72
N LYS A 242 -0.60 -4.22 19.45
CA LYS A 242 -1.96 -3.74 19.19
C LYS A 242 -2.38 -2.85 20.35
N PRO A 243 -2.84 -1.61 20.11
CA PRO A 243 -3.31 -0.75 21.19
C PRO A 243 -4.53 -1.41 21.84
N GLY A 244 -4.34 -2.03 23.00
CA GLY A 244 -5.38 -2.77 23.72
C GLY A 244 -4.99 -4.08 24.43
N THR A 245 -3.73 -4.52 24.36
CA THR A 245 -3.28 -5.75 25.07
C THR A 245 -2.49 -5.51 26.36
N ALA A 246 -2.54 -4.30 26.94
CA ALA A 246 -2.19 -4.14 28.34
C ALA A 246 -3.40 -4.61 29.18
N LYS A 247 -3.20 -5.72 29.89
CA LYS A 247 -4.11 -6.21 30.92
C LYS A 247 -4.33 -5.15 32.00
#